data_AF-A0A9E4WX63-F1
#
_entry.id   AF-A0A9E4WX63-F1
#
_cell.length_a   1.000
_cell.length_b   1.000
_cell.length_c   1.000
_cell.angle_alpha   90.00
_cell.angle_beta   90.00
_cell.angle_gamma   90.00
#
_symmetry.space_group_name_H-M   'P 1'
#
loop_
_entity.id
_entity.type
_entity.pdbx_description
1 polymer ?
#
loop_
_entity_poly.entity_id
_entity_poly.type
_entity_poly.pdbx_seq_one_letter_code
_entity_poly.pdbx_strand_id
1 'polypeptide(L)'
;LTPLISGVYEKPTHHFHERLQELGVPVEPDFVIDDYPEVVAAFSGVWVPPYFFKRSFDQEMDRVYRIVCEVAATGTSEDRQYRVKGSTVPLF
;
A
#
# COMPACT_ATOMS: atom_id res chain seq x y z
N LEU A 1 -18.50 5.40 -7.01
CA LEU A 1 -17.40 4.89 -6.15
C LEU A 1 -17.88 4.51 -4.75
N THR A 2 -19.00 5.02 -4.25
CA THR A 2 -19.59 4.66 -2.94
C THR A 2 -19.63 3.16 -2.61
N PRO A 3 -19.93 2.22 -3.53
CA PRO A 3 -19.87 0.79 -3.18
C PRO A 3 -18.44 0.24 -3.00
N LEU A 4 -17.40 1.00 -3.38
CA LEU A 4 -16.00 0.61 -3.34
C LEU A 4 -15.20 1.35 -2.24
N ILE A 5 -15.82 2.29 -1.53
CA ILE A 5 -15.19 3.08 -0.47
C ILE A 5 -15.90 2.77 0.84
N SER A 6 -15.17 2.17 1.79
CA SER A 6 -15.68 1.85 3.12
C SER A 6 -15.43 2.97 4.15
N GLY A 7 -14.50 3.89 3.88
CA GLY A 7 -14.22 5.04 4.74
C GLY A 7 -13.14 5.95 4.17
N VAL A 8 -12.99 7.14 4.78
CA VAL A 8 -11.96 8.13 4.46
C VAL A 8 -11.37 8.60 5.78
N TYR A 9 -10.06 8.42 5.94
CA TYR A 9 -9.33 8.69 7.18
C TYR A 9 -8.03 9.41 6.86
N GLU A 10 -7.44 10.04 7.88
CA GLU A 10 -6.09 10.59 7.78
C GLU A 10 -5.06 9.45 7.73
N LYS A 11 -4.02 9.61 6.92
CA LYS A 11 -2.92 8.63 6.82
C LYS A 11 -1.95 8.82 7.99
N PRO A 12 -1.56 7.74 8.71
CA PRO A 12 -0.49 7.85 9.70
C PRO A 12 0.86 8.12 9.02
N THR A 13 1.59 9.12 9.50
CA THR A 13 2.92 9.49 8.97
C THR A 13 4.09 8.86 9.75
N HIS A 14 3.81 8.28 10.90
CA HIS A 14 4.73 7.64 11.84
C HIS A 14 3.92 6.76 12.82
N HIS A 15 4.57 5.94 13.65
CA HIS A 15 3.91 5.03 14.62
C HIS A 15 2.70 4.31 14.01
N PHE A 16 2.90 3.70 12.84
CA PHE A 16 1.82 3.37 11.89
C PHE A 16 0.66 2.60 12.53
N HIS A 17 0.95 1.59 13.35
CA HIS A 17 -0.08 0.77 14.02
C HIS A 17 -0.84 1.54 15.11
N GLU A 18 -0.12 2.20 16.01
CA GLU A 18 -0.71 2.92 17.18
C GLU A 18 -1.62 4.07 16.71
N ARG A 19 -1.18 4.77 15.66
CA ARG A 19 -1.88 5.93 15.11
C ARG A 19 -3.19 5.58 14.41
N LEU A 20 -3.42 4.33 13.98
CA LEU A 20 -4.71 3.95 13.39
C LEU A 20 -5.87 4.22 14.34
N GLN A 21 -5.70 3.85 15.62
CA GLN A 21 -6.73 4.08 16.65
C GLN A 21 -6.94 5.58 16.90
N GLU A 22 -5.86 6.34 17.00
CA GLU A 22 -5.92 7.79 17.22
C GLU A 22 -6.61 8.54 16.07
N LEU A 23 -6.39 8.07 14.83
CA LEU A 23 -6.99 8.62 13.61
C LEU A 23 -8.38 8.06 13.32
N GLY A 24 -8.92 7.21 14.20
CA GLY A 24 -10.27 6.66 14.07
C GLY A 24 -10.43 5.64 12.94
N VAL A 25 -9.34 5.02 12.47
CA VAL A 25 -9.40 3.95 11.48
C VAL A 25 -9.92 2.68 12.18
N PRO A 26 -11.06 2.11 11.76
CA PRO A 26 -11.71 1.03 12.51
C PRO A 26 -11.06 -0.34 12.31
N VAL A 27 -10.07 -0.44 11.41
CA VAL A 27 -9.41 -1.69 11.02
C VAL A 27 -7.92 -1.46 10.85
N GLU A 28 -7.12 -2.49 11.14
CA GLU A 28 -5.75 -2.56 10.65
C GLU A 28 -5.76 -3.07 9.20
N PRO A 29 -5.15 -2.35 8.24
CA PRO A 29 -5.04 -2.83 6.87
C PRO A 29 -4.21 -4.11 6.78
N ASP A 30 -4.69 -5.08 6.01
CA ASP A 30 -3.95 -6.27 5.57
C ASP A 30 -3.21 -6.05 4.24
N PHE A 31 -3.57 -4.99 3.51
CA PHE A 31 -2.96 -4.60 2.26
C PHE A 31 -3.06 -3.09 2.04
N VAL A 32 -1.94 -2.43 1.72
CA VAL A 32 -1.89 -1.00 1.40
C VAL A 32 -1.28 -0.74 0.03
N ILE A 33 -1.69 0.36 -0.61
CA ILE A 33 -1.06 0.89 -1.83
C ILE A 33 -0.62 2.30 -1.50
N ASP A 34 0.69 2.53 -1.39
CA ASP A 34 1.24 3.80 -0.94
C ASP A 34 2.58 4.10 -1.61
N ASP A 35 2.94 5.37 -1.67
CA ASP A 35 4.20 5.83 -2.23
C ASP A 35 5.35 5.90 -1.22
N TYR A 36 5.05 5.77 0.07
CA TYR A 36 6.02 5.63 1.15
C TYR A 36 6.29 4.14 1.45
N PRO A 37 7.51 3.64 1.19
CA PRO A 37 7.81 2.22 1.35
C PRO A 37 7.69 1.73 2.80
N GLU A 38 7.86 2.63 3.78
CA GLU A 38 7.72 2.33 5.21
C GLU A 38 6.28 2.00 5.61
N VAL A 39 5.29 2.70 5.02
CA VAL A 39 3.86 2.41 5.23
C VAL A 39 3.54 1.01 4.69
N VAL A 40 4.04 0.70 3.49
CA VAL A 40 3.83 -0.60 2.85
C VAL A 40 4.52 -1.71 3.63
N ALA A 41 5.73 -1.48 4.13
CA ALA A 41 6.43 -2.43 4.99
C ALA A 41 5.70 -2.66 6.33
N ALA A 42 5.03 -1.67 6.90
CA ALA A 42 4.30 -1.82 8.16
C ALA A 42 3.04 -2.70 8.06
N PHE A 43 2.34 -2.69 6.92
CA PHE A 43 1.05 -3.37 6.78
C PHE A 43 1.00 -4.49 5.72
N SER A 44 2.03 -4.63 4.87
CA SER A 44 2.02 -5.38 3.61
C SER A 44 1.28 -4.65 2.49
N GLY A 45 1.72 -4.85 1.24
CA GLY A 45 1.03 -4.29 0.07
C GLY A 45 1.96 -3.93 -1.08
N VAL A 46 1.59 -2.91 -1.85
CA VAL A 46 2.34 -2.45 -3.02
C VAL A 46 2.95 -1.09 -2.76
N TRP A 47 4.27 -1.01 -2.93
CA TRP A 47 4.97 0.27 -3.01
C TRP A 47 4.95 0.81 -4.43
N VAL A 48 4.31 1.96 -4.60
CA VAL A 48 4.21 2.65 -5.89
C VAL A 48 5.17 3.83 -5.88
N PRO A 49 6.14 3.93 -6.80
CA PRO A 49 7.04 5.08 -6.83
C PRO A 49 6.27 6.42 -6.93
N PRO A 50 6.72 7.48 -6.24
CA PRO A 50 6.04 8.78 -6.32
C PRO A 50 5.92 9.30 -7.76
N TYR A 51 4.73 9.79 -8.11
CA TYR A 51 4.44 10.31 -9.44
C TYR A 51 4.74 11.82 -9.52
N PHE A 52 6.00 12.15 -9.87
CA PHE A 52 6.42 13.54 -9.98
C PHE A 52 6.11 14.20 -11.34
N PHE A 53 6.16 13.42 -12.42
CA PHE A 53 6.03 13.93 -13.77
C PHE A 53 5.21 12.99 -14.65
N LYS A 54 4.46 13.58 -15.57
CA LYS A 54 3.76 12.82 -16.60
C LYS A 54 4.77 12.05 -17.46
N ARG A 55 4.54 10.74 -17.56
CA ARG A 55 5.27 9.85 -18.47
C ARG A 55 4.38 9.53 -19.67
N SER A 56 5.00 9.35 -20.84
CA SER A 56 4.30 8.88 -22.03
C SER A 56 3.85 7.42 -21.91
N PHE A 57 4.46 6.69 -20.98
CA PHE A 57 4.14 5.30 -20.67
C PHE A 57 4.20 5.12 -19.15
N ASP A 58 3.03 4.99 -18.53
CA ASP A 58 2.84 4.71 -17.11
C ASP A 58 1.87 3.52 -17.00
N GLN A 59 2.34 2.44 -16.38
CA GLN A 59 1.59 1.19 -16.16
C GLN A 59 1.55 0.83 -14.67
N GLU A 60 1.82 1.79 -13.78
CA GLU A 60 1.91 1.49 -12.35
C GLU A 60 0.55 0.99 -11.83
N MET A 61 -0.57 1.58 -12.27
CA MET A 61 -1.91 1.12 -11.83
C MET A 61 -2.31 -0.24 -12.42
N ASP A 62 -1.87 -0.57 -13.63
CA ASP A 62 -2.07 -1.91 -14.20
C ASP A 62 -1.28 -2.98 -13.41
N ARG A 63 -0.04 -2.63 -13.01
CA ARG A 63 0.79 -3.47 -12.15
C ARG A 63 0.16 -3.64 -10.76
N VAL A 64 -0.28 -2.56 -10.13
CA VAL A 64 -0.99 -2.58 -8.85
C VAL A 64 -2.20 -3.51 -8.93
N TYR A 65 -3.03 -3.37 -9.96
CA TYR A 65 -4.20 -4.23 -10.15
C TYR A 65 -3.83 -5.71 -10.27
N ARG A 66 -2.78 -6.04 -11.03
CA ARG A 66 -2.28 -7.42 -11.14
C ARG A 66 -1.83 -7.96 -9.78
N ILE A 67 -1.07 -7.19 -9.00
CA ILE A 67 -0.60 -7.62 -7.68
C ILE A 67 -1.77 -7.83 -6.72
N VAL A 68 -2.76 -6.93 -6.71
CA VAL A 68 -3.98 -7.09 -5.90
C VAL A 68 -4.70 -8.38 -6.25
N CYS A 69 -4.82 -8.72 -7.54
CA CYS A 69 -5.44 -9.98 -7.96
C CYS A 69 -4.62 -11.20 -7.50
N GLU A 70 -3.29 -11.17 -7.65
CA GLU A 70 -2.40 -12.25 -7.22
C GLU A 70 -2.48 -12.49 -5.70
N VAL A 71 -2.45 -11.42 -4.91
CA VAL A 71 -2.53 -11.50 -3.45
C VAL A 71 -3.92 -11.92 -2.99
N ALA A 72 -4.99 -11.41 -3.60
CA ALA A 72 -6.34 -11.86 -3.30
C ALA A 72 -6.55 -13.37 -3.59
N ALA A 73 -5.87 -13.90 -4.61
CA ALA A 73 -5.97 -15.31 -4.99
C ALA A 73 -5.04 -16.24 -4.19
N THR A 74 -3.85 -15.77 -3.81
CA THR A 74 -2.78 -16.64 -3.29
C THR A 74 -2.20 -16.22 -1.95
N GLY A 75 -2.52 -15.02 -1.48
CA GLY A 75 -1.94 -14.40 -0.28
C GLY A 75 -0.57 -13.76 -0.49
N THR A 76 0.01 -13.77 -1.70
CA THR A 76 1.34 -13.20 -1.99
C THR A 76 1.49 -12.75 -3.45
N SER A 77 2.60 -12.09 -3.78
CA SER A 77 3.01 -11.77 -5.15
C SER A 77 4.54 -11.78 -5.24
N GLU A 78 5.08 -12.24 -6.37
CA GLU A 78 6.51 -12.21 -6.66
C GLU A 78 6.95 -10.87 -7.30
N ASP A 79 6.02 -9.91 -7.47
CA ASP A 79 6.37 -8.61 -8.01
C ASP A 79 7.31 -7.85 -7.07
N ARG A 80 8.38 -7.28 -7.64
CA ARG A 80 9.37 -6.50 -6.89
C ARG A 80 8.81 -5.28 -6.15
N GLN A 81 7.59 -4.84 -6.44
CA GLN A 81 6.91 -3.76 -5.71
C GLN A 81 6.02 -4.27 -4.56
N TYR A 82 5.73 -5.57 -4.51
CA TYR A 82 5.04 -6.17 -3.38
C TYR A 82 5.97 -6.27 -2.16
N ARG A 83 5.45 -5.98 -0.98
CA ARG A 83 6.15 -6.13 0.30
C ARG A 83 5.28 -6.92 1.26
N VAL A 84 5.89 -7.92 1.88
CA VAL A 84 5.31 -8.59 3.04
C VAL A 84 5.44 -7.68 4.28
N LYS A 85 4.50 -7.81 5.22
CA LYS A 85 4.54 -7.08 6.49
C LYS A 85 5.88 -7.34 7.20
N GLY A 86 6.52 -6.27 7.68
CA GLY A 86 7.84 -6.31 8.32
C GLY A 86 9.03 -6.35 7.37
N SER A 87 8.83 -6.18 6.05
CA SER A 87 9.93 -6.12 5.08
C SER A 87 10.94 -5.02 5.44
N THR A 88 12.23 -5.32 5.32
CA THR A 88 13.28 -4.30 5.47
C THR A 88 13.17 -3.30 4.32
N VAL A 89 12.98 -2.03 4.65
CA VAL A 89 13.07 -0.94 3.69
C VAL A 89 14.54 -0.58 3.54
N PRO A 90 15.10 -0.55 2.32
CA PRO A 90 16.44 -0.01 2.13
C PRO A 90 16.42 1.46 2.58
N LEU A 91 17.13 1.76 3.66
CA LEU A 91 17.58 3.12 3.94
C LEU A 91 18.50 3.48 2.78
N PHE A 92 18.17 4.54 2.05
CA PHE A 92 18.94 5.04 0.92
C PHE A 92 20.44 5.11 1.20
#